data_AF-A0A9D8NUZ6-F1
#
_entry.id   AF-A0A9D8NUZ6-F1
#
_cell.length_a   1.000
_cell.length_b   1.000
_cell.length_c   1.000
_cell.angle_alpha   90.00
_cell.angle_beta   90.00
_cell.angle_gamma   90.00
#
_symmetry.space_group_name_H-M   'P 1'
#
loop_
_entity.id
_entity.type
_entity.pdbx_description
1 polymer ?
#
loop_
_entity_poly.entity_id
_entity_poly.type
_entity_poly.pdbx_seq_one_letter_code
_entity_poly.pdbx_strand_id
1 'polypeptide(L)'
;MMRSAREGGRRARSSERAVTLVEVLISLGIAMALLATAFVFVQDLLRARDRIERLTRRERSMDLFLDALDQAAASSVLDAGGVEGDAVRCTIWSASSDPSRLARSGASPFPAFVAASFGFEEEEGSLRIRRGDAAEESLPAEIFALRFRYHDGFEWIDEFDGAARRRLPAAIEVSLWTVPWPDDARPSWLPEPTPVDESTDELDRGGALAAFRTEPPLSFDDEANPDGPPVDGAGDRSGAGIAADRELTQAPAPERRRVIVVPDSAPATLIPISTGASR
;
A
#
# COMPACT_ATOMS: atom_id res chain seq x y z
N MET A 1 -8.88 25.61 98.23
CA MET A 1 -9.14 26.74 97.32
C MET A 1 -8.43 26.44 96.00
N MET A 2 -9.13 26.57 94.86
CA MET A 2 -8.62 26.60 93.47
C MET A 2 -8.05 25.29 92.87
N ARG A 3 -8.78 24.64 91.96
CA ARG A 3 -8.90 24.89 90.50
C ARG A 3 -7.71 24.27 89.74
N SER A 4 -7.93 23.13 89.08
CA SER A 4 -8.40 23.02 87.70
C SER A 4 -7.31 23.39 86.68
N ALA A 5 -6.68 22.37 86.09
CA ALA A 5 -6.01 22.41 84.79
C ALA A 5 -6.14 21.02 84.16
N ARG A 6 -7.33 20.75 83.61
CA ARG A 6 -7.61 20.71 82.17
C ARG A 6 -6.99 19.50 81.47
N GLU A 7 -7.87 18.49 81.40
CA GLU A 7 -8.02 17.58 80.27
C GLU A 7 -7.74 18.26 78.93
N GLY A 8 -6.95 17.57 78.12
CA GLY A 8 -6.79 17.84 76.70
C GLY A 8 -6.35 16.60 75.94
N GLY A 9 -6.72 15.41 76.44
CA GLY A 9 -6.51 14.15 75.74
C GLY A 9 -7.39 14.13 74.49
N ARG A 10 -6.88 14.65 73.37
CA ARG A 10 -7.39 14.37 72.04
C ARG A 10 -7.19 12.89 71.78
N ARG A 11 -8.14 12.06 72.25
CA ARG A 11 -8.37 10.76 71.67
C ARG A 11 -8.84 11.03 70.25
N ALA A 12 -7.89 10.99 69.32
CA ALA A 12 -8.19 10.79 67.91
C ALA A 12 -9.03 9.51 67.86
N ARG A 13 -10.36 9.68 67.80
CA ARG A 13 -11.25 8.57 67.49
C ARG A 13 -10.95 8.25 66.04
N SER A 14 -10.04 7.31 65.81
CA SER A 14 -10.01 6.59 64.55
C SER A 14 -11.35 5.89 64.46
N SER A 15 -12.30 6.53 63.79
CA SER A 15 -13.50 5.91 63.31
C SER A 15 -13.07 4.82 62.34
N GLU A 16 -12.86 3.61 62.85
CA GLU A 16 -12.80 2.40 62.03
C GLU A 16 -14.17 2.25 61.38
N ARG A 17 -14.34 2.89 60.20
CA ARG A 17 -15.51 2.71 59.37
C ARG A 17 -15.38 1.32 58.77
N ALA A 18 -16.23 0.41 59.21
CA ALA A 18 -16.40 -0.87 58.55
C ALA A 18 -16.80 -0.60 57.10
N VAL A 19 -15.88 -0.88 56.16
CA VAL A 19 -16.14 -0.80 54.73
C VAL A 19 -17.26 -1.77 54.42
N THR A 20 -18.34 -1.27 53.84
CA THR A 20 -19.49 -2.13 53.51
C THR A 20 -19.13 -3.00 52.32
N LEU A 21 -19.55 -4.28 52.31
CA LEU A 21 -19.36 -5.20 51.19
C LEU A 21 -19.78 -4.58 49.84
N VAL A 22 -20.86 -3.80 49.87
CA VAL A 22 -21.40 -3.08 48.71
C VAL A 22 -20.40 -2.07 48.14
N GLU A 23 -19.69 -1.33 48.98
CA GLU A 23 -18.69 -0.35 48.54
C GLU A 23 -17.50 -1.01 47.85
N VAL A 24 -17.06 -2.17 48.36
CA VAL A 24 -15.99 -2.97 47.72
C VAL A 24 -16.46 -3.48 46.36
N LEU A 25 -17.68 -3.99 46.26
CA LEU A 25 -18.24 -4.48 45.00
C LEU A 25 -18.39 -3.35 43.97
N ILE A 26 -18.85 -2.17 44.37
CA ILE A 26 -18.93 -1.00 43.49
C ILE A 26 -17.53 -0.58 43.04
N SER A 27 -16.57 -0.49 43.95
CA SER A 27 -15.19 -0.13 43.62
C SER A 27 -14.56 -1.12 42.64
N LEU A 28 -14.82 -2.41 42.84
CA LEU A 28 -14.37 -3.47 41.95
C LEU A 28 -15.03 -3.38 40.58
N GLY A 29 -16.34 -3.15 40.52
CA GLY A 29 -17.06 -2.97 39.26
C GLY A 29 -16.55 -1.78 38.45
N ILE A 30 -16.31 -0.66 39.12
CA ILE A 30 -15.70 0.53 38.50
C ILE A 30 -14.27 0.22 38.04
N ALA A 31 -13.47 -0.47 38.84
CA ALA A 31 -12.12 -0.86 38.46
C ALA A 31 -12.11 -1.76 37.20
N MET A 32 -13.01 -2.74 37.12
CA MET A 32 -13.15 -3.58 35.93
C MET A 32 -13.58 -2.78 34.69
N ALA A 33 -14.55 -1.87 34.83
CA ALA A 33 -15.01 -1.03 33.73
C ALA A 33 -13.90 -0.10 33.19
N LEU A 34 -13.10 0.48 34.09
CA LEU A 34 -11.94 1.28 33.73
C LEU A 34 -10.88 0.43 33.01
N LEU A 35 -10.62 -0.79 33.49
CA LEU A 35 -9.66 -1.71 32.88
C LEU A 35 -10.10 -2.11 31.46
N ALA A 36 -11.39 -2.41 31.27
CA ALA A 36 -11.95 -2.73 29.96
C ALA A 36 -11.83 -1.55 28.98
N THR A 37 -12.13 -0.33 29.43
CA THR A 37 -12.00 0.88 28.62
C THR A 37 -10.55 1.13 28.21
N ALA A 38 -9.62 1.00 29.16
CA ALA A 38 -8.19 1.11 28.89
C ALA A 38 -7.71 0.05 27.90
N PHE A 39 -8.21 -1.18 28.00
CA PHE A 39 -7.88 -2.26 27.07
C PHE A 39 -8.32 -1.94 25.64
N VAL A 40 -9.57 -1.48 25.44
CA VAL A 40 -10.07 -1.07 24.11
C VAL A 40 -9.21 0.06 23.52
N PHE A 41 -8.90 1.07 24.34
CA PHE A 41 -8.05 2.18 23.92
C PHE A 41 -6.65 1.73 23.46
N VAL A 42 -6.03 0.79 24.18
CA VAL A 42 -4.72 0.23 23.79
C VAL A 42 -4.81 -0.50 22.46
N GLN A 43 -5.88 -1.29 22.23
CA GLN A 43 -6.08 -1.97 20.95
C GLN A 43 -6.25 -0.98 19.80
N ASP A 44 -6.98 0.12 20.01
CA ASP A 44 -7.15 1.15 19.00
C ASP A 44 -5.84 1.88 18.69
N LEU A 45 -5.01 2.13 19.70
CA LEU A 45 -3.67 2.70 19.51
C LEU A 45 -2.77 1.76 18.69
N LEU A 46 -2.82 0.45 18.95
CA LEU A 46 -2.05 -0.55 18.19
C LEU A 46 -2.52 -0.60 16.72
N ARG A 47 -3.84 -0.66 16.48
CA ARG A 47 -4.40 -0.62 15.12
C ARG A 47 -4.04 0.66 14.37
N ALA A 48 -4.09 1.80 15.06
CA ALA A 48 -3.70 3.09 14.48
C ALA A 48 -2.22 3.10 14.09
N ARG A 49 -1.35 2.56 14.95
CA ARG A 49 0.08 2.41 14.64
C ARG A 49 0.31 1.53 13.42
N ASP A 50 -0.32 0.36 13.35
CA ASP A 50 -0.16 -0.57 12.21
C ASP A 50 -0.64 0.06 10.90
N ARG A 51 -1.70 0.88 10.96
CA ARG A 51 -2.17 1.65 9.80
C ARG A 51 -1.14 2.68 9.33
N ILE A 52 -0.52 3.41 10.27
CA ILE A 52 0.52 4.40 9.93
C ILE A 52 1.76 3.72 9.35
N GLU A 53 2.19 2.59 9.92
CA GLU A 53 3.34 1.83 9.43
C GLU A 53 3.12 1.31 8.01
N ARG A 54 1.92 0.77 7.70
CA ARG A 54 1.55 0.35 6.34
C ARG A 54 1.55 1.51 5.35
N LEU A 55 0.91 2.62 5.69
CA LEU A 55 0.88 3.82 4.84
C LEU A 55 2.30 4.33 4.57
N THR A 56 3.15 4.40 5.60
CA THR A 56 4.54 4.87 5.46
C THR A 56 5.37 3.94 4.58
N ARG A 57 5.22 2.62 4.76
CA ARG A 57 5.90 1.61 3.94
C ARG A 57 5.49 1.73 2.48
N ARG A 58 4.18 1.83 2.21
CA ARG A 58 3.63 2.03 0.88
C ARG A 58 4.17 3.29 0.21
N GLU A 59 4.09 4.44 0.88
CA GLU A 59 4.61 5.72 0.34
C GLU A 59 6.09 5.62 0.00
N ARG A 60 6.89 5.02 0.89
CA ARG A 60 8.32 4.83 0.67
C ARG A 60 8.60 3.90 -0.52
N SER A 61 7.87 2.80 -0.66
CA SER A 61 8.01 1.89 -1.80
C SER A 61 7.70 2.58 -3.13
N MET A 62 6.63 3.38 -3.18
CA MET A 62 6.28 4.17 -4.37
C MET A 62 7.34 5.22 -4.70
N ASP A 63 7.85 5.95 -3.70
CA ASP A 63 8.90 6.94 -3.89
C ASP A 63 10.19 6.30 -4.43
N LEU A 64 10.63 5.18 -3.83
CA LEU A 64 11.80 4.43 -4.29
C LEU A 64 11.65 3.94 -5.73
N PHE A 65 10.46 3.47 -6.10
CA PHE A 65 10.17 3.05 -7.47
C PHE A 65 10.23 4.22 -8.45
N LEU A 66 9.58 5.34 -8.13
CA LEU A 66 9.57 6.52 -8.99
C LEU A 66 10.97 7.13 -9.15
N ASP A 67 11.75 7.17 -8.08
CA ASP A 67 13.12 7.70 -8.12
C ASP A 67 14.06 6.78 -8.91
N ALA A 68 13.88 5.45 -8.79
CA ALA A 68 14.61 4.48 -9.61
C ALA A 68 14.28 4.62 -11.11
N LEU A 69 13.00 4.84 -11.44
CA LEU A 69 12.55 5.07 -12.80
C LEU A 69 13.10 6.38 -13.37
N ASP A 70 13.06 7.45 -12.58
CA ASP A 70 13.60 8.77 -12.94
C ASP A 70 15.11 8.68 -13.22
N GLN A 71 15.86 8.01 -12.34
CA GLN A 71 17.29 7.80 -12.52
C GLN A 71 17.60 6.94 -13.76
N ALA A 72 16.81 5.92 -14.06
CA ALA A 72 16.97 5.11 -15.27
C ALA A 72 16.67 5.92 -16.54
N ALA A 73 15.57 6.69 -16.54
CA ALA A 73 15.20 7.55 -17.66
C ALA A 73 16.26 8.63 -17.94
N ALA A 74 16.79 9.26 -16.90
CA ALA A 74 17.84 10.28 -16.99
C ALA A 74 19.16 9.76 -17.57
N SER A 75 19.40 8.45 -17.51
CA SER A 75 20.60 7.80 -18.04
C SER A 75 20.34 6.94 -19.29
N SER A 76 19.14 7.06 -19.87
CA SER A 76 18.74 6.24 -21.02
C SER A 76 19.56 6.57 -22.27
N VAL A 77 19.87 5.53 -23.06
CA VAL A 77 20.69 5.66 -24.28
C VAL A 77 20.08 4.83 -25.41
N LEU A 78 19.87 5.46 -26.56
CA LEU A 78 19.25 4.82 -27.72
C LEU A 78 20.09 3.66 -28.30
N ASP A 79 21.42 3.83 -28.34
CA ASP A 79 22.34 2.83 -28.90
C ASP A 79 22.27 1.46 -28.19
N ALA A 80 21.74 1.45 -26.98
CA ALA A 80 21.58 0.27 -26.13
C ALA A 80 20.21 -0.42 -26.26
N GLY A 81 19.28 0.15 -27.03
CA GLY A 81 17.86 -0.24 -27.08
C GLY A 81 16.92 0.88 -26.62
N GLY A 82 17.41 1.85 -25.85
CA GLY A 82 16.64 3.03 -25.43
C GLY A 82 15.58 2.71 -24.37
N VAL A 83 14.31 2.86 -24.72
CA VAL A 83 13.17 2.57 -23.85
C VAL A 83 12.25 1.61 -24.60
N GLU A 84 11.81 0.56 -23.94
CA GLU A 84 10.84 -0.41 -24.46
C GLU A 84 9.81 -0.70 -23.37
N GLY A 85 8.53 -0.76 -23.72
CA GLY A 85 7.52 -1.17 -22.76
C GLY A 85 6.10 -0.95 -23.24
N ASP A 86 5.18 -1.46 -22.43
CA ASP A 86 3.74 -1.40 -22.61
C ASP A 86 3.09 -0.66 -21.43
N ALA A 87 1.77 -0.80 -21.27
CA ALA A 87 1.03 -0.12 -20.22
C ALA A 87 1.41 -0.55 -18.80
N VAL A 88 2.02 -1.72 -18.57
CA VAL A 88 2.28 -2.25 -17.21
C VAL A 88 3.75 -2.60 -16.96
N ARG A 89 4.56 -2.64 -18.01
CA ARG A 89 5.99 -2.94 -17.95
C ARG A 89 6.79 -1.90 -18.72
N CYS A 90 7.86 -1.41 -18.12
CA CYS A 90 8.80 -0.50 -18.76
C CYS A 90 10.22 -1.02 -18.57
N THR A 91 11.00 -1.08 -19.64
CA THR A 91 12.44 -1.39 -19.62
C THR A 91 13.21 -0.23 -20.22
N ILE A 92 14.23 0.22 -19.50
CA ILE A 92 15.08 1.34 -19.89
C ILE A 92 16.52 0.85 -19.95
N TRP A 93 17.18 1.03 -21.09
CA TRP A 93 18.59 0.74 -21.26
C TRP A 93 19.41 1.99 -21.04
N SER A 94 20.38 1.89 -20.13
CA SER A 94 21.29 2.97 -19.79
C SER A 94 22.74 2.55 -19.97
N ALA A 95 23.61 3.54 -20.18
CA ALA A 95 25.05 3.33 -20.12
C ALA A 95 25.46 3.05 -18.67
N SER A 96 26.16 1.94 -18.45
CA SER A 96 26.73 1.60 -17.16
C SER A 96 28.18 2.05 -17.07
N SER A 97 28.48 2.75 -15.99
CA SER A 97 29.84 3.09 -15.59
C SER A 97 30.43 2.09 -14.60
N ASP A 98 29.81 0.91 -14.39
CA ASP A 98 30.27 -0.07 -13.41
C ASP A 98 31.65 -0.66 -13.79
N PRO A 99 32.71 -0.35 -13.03
CA PRO A 99 34.06 -0.81 -13.33
C PRO A 99 34.20 -2.33 -13.27
N SER A 100 33.37 -3.03 -12.48
CA SER A 100 33.38 -4.50 -12.41
C SER A 100 32.76 -5.16 -13.64
N ARG A 101 31.89 -4.45 -14.36
CA ARG A 101 31.38 -4.88 -15.67
C ARG A 101 32.33 -4.54 -16.80
N LEU A 102 32.99 -3.38 -16.73
CA LEU A 102 34.07 -3.03 -17.67
C LEU A 102 35.22 -4.04 -17.61
N ALA A 103 35.62 -4.48 -16.41
CA ALA A 103 36.65 -5.50 -16.22
C ALA A 103 36.26 -6.89 -16.76
N ARG A 104 34.99 -7.28 -16.66
CA ARG A 104 34.46 -8.54 -17.22
C ARG A 104 34.27 -8.50 -18.73
N SER A 105 34.04 -7.32 -19.30
CA SER A 105 33.86 -7.16 -20.74
C SER A 105 35.14 -7.42 -21.54
N GLY A 106 36.31 -7.40 -20.90
CA GLY A 106 37.58 -8.01 -21.35
C GLY A 106 38.22 -7.49 -22.65
N ALA A 107 37.47 -6.88 -23.56
CA ALA A 107 37.95 -6.49 -24.89
C ALA A 107 37.04 -5.48 -25.62
N SER A 108 35.93 -5.00 -25.03
CA SER A 108 35.04 -4.06 -25.70
C SER A 108 35.44 -2.61 -25.42
N PRO A 109 35.75 -1.79 -26.45
CA PRO A 109 35.92 -0.34 -26.30
C PRO A 109 34.59 0.40 -26.06
N PHE A 110 33.46 -0.32 -26.00
CA PHE A 110 32.13 0.26 -25.84
C PHE A 110 31.67 0.24 -24.37
N PRO A 111 30.88 1.24 -23.93
CA PRO A 111 30.28 1.23 -22.61
C PRO A 111 29.45 -0.04 -22.41
N ALA A 112 29.54 -0.65 -21.22
CA ALA A 112 28.64 -1.73 -20.85
C ALA A 112 27.23 -1.12 -20.71
N PHE A 113 26.22 -1.73 -21.32
CA PHE A 113 24.84 -1.28 -21.15
C PHE A 113 24.11 -2.13 -20.11
N VAL A 114 23.15 -1.53 -19.44
CA VAL A 114 22.35 -2.18 -18.41
C VAL A 114 20.89 -1.85 -18.62
N ALA A 115 20.05 -2.88 -18.63
CA ALA A 115 18.60 -2.72 -18.65
C ALA A 115 18.06 -2.62 -17.22
N ALA A 116 17.24 -1.61 -16.94
CA ALA A 116 16.40 -1.53 -15.76
C ALA A 116 14.95 -1.82 -16.16
N SER A 117 14.38 -2.91 -15.64
CA SER A 117 12.97 -3.27 -15.84
C SER A 117 12.14 -2.87 -14.63
N PHE A 118 10.96 -2.34 -14.91
CA PHE A 118 9.96 -1.85 -13.96
C PHE A 118 8.63 -2.52 -14.29
N GLY A 119 7.88 -2.89 -13.26
CA GLY A 119 6.55 -3.46 -13.45
C GLY A 119 5.77 -3.60 -12.16
N PHE A 120 4.67 -4.31 -12.28
CA PHE A 120 3.69 -4.53 -11.22
C PHE A 120 3.36 -6.03 -11.12
N GLU A 121 3.10 -6.50 -9.90
CA GLU A 121 2.56 -7.83 -9.58
C GLU A 121 1.18 -7.63 -8.95
N GLU A 122 0.12 -8.03 -9.64
CA GLU A 122 -1.27 -7.75 -9.24
C GLU A 122 -1.68 -8.51 -7.97
N GLU A 123 -1.26 -9.77 -7.85
CA GLU A 123 -1.64 -10.66 -6.74
C GLU A 123 -1.15 -10.13 -5.38
N GLU A 124 0.08 -9.62 -5.33
CA GLU A 124 0.67 -9.09 -4.09
C GLU A 124 0.49 -7.57 -3.93
N GLY A 125 0.02 -6.88 -4.98
CA GLY A 125 0.01 -5.42 -5.02
C GLY A 125 1.43 -4.83 -4.92
N SER A 126 2.44 -5.53 -5.45
CA SER A 126 3.85 -5.19 -5.29
C SER A 126 4.46 -4.59 -6.56
N LEU A 127 5.39 -3.65 -6.36
CA LEU A 127 6.14 -3.02 -7.44
C LEU A 127 7.44 -3.79 -7.69
N ARG A 128 7.78 -4.04 -8.95
CA ARG A 128 8.96 -4.84 -9.32
C ARG A 128 10.02 -3.97 -9.98
N ILE A 129 11.26 -4.14 -9.53
CA ILE A 129 12.43 -3.48 -10.10
C ILE A 129 13.52 -4.52 -10.33
N ARG A 130 14.07 -4.57 -11.55
CA ARG A 130 15.23 -5.42 -11.87
C ARG A 130 16.28 -4.59 -12.59
N ARG A 131 17.53 -4.62 -12.12
CA ARG A 131 18.65 -3.85 -12.72
C ARG A 131 19.74 -4.77 -13.22
N GLY A 132 19.90 -4.85 -14.54
CA GLY A 132 20.86 -5.71 -15.20
C GLY A 132 20.65 -7.17 -14.87
N ASP A 133 21.69 -7.81 -14.32
CA ASP A 133 21.70 -9.23 -13.97
C ASP A 133 21.37 -9.45 -12.48
N ALA A 134 21.00 -8.39 -11.75
CA ALA A 134 20.57 -8.50 -10.37
C ALA A 134 19.24 -9.26 -10.27
N ALA A 135 19.00 -9.86 -9.10
CA ALA A 135 17.70 -10.43 -8.78
C ALA A 135 16.60 -9.34 -8.85
N GLU A 136 15.40 -9.75 -9.22
CA GLU A 136 14.23 -8.87 -9.16
C GLU A 136 13.92 -8.50 -7.70
N GLU A 137 13.83 -7.20 -7.43
CA GLU A 137 13.46 -6.63 -6.15
C GLU A 137 11.96 -6.37 -6.15
N SER A 138 11.24 -6.94 -5.18
CA SER A 138 9.83 -6.69 -4.92
C SER A 138 9.67 -5.66 -3.80
N LEU A 139 8.99 -4.55 -4.10
CA LEU A 139 8.68 -3.49 -3.18
C LEU A 139 7.22 -3.60 -2.74
N PRO A 140 6.93 -3.90 -1.46
CA PRO A 140 5.56 -3.99 -0.98
C PRO A 140 4.96 -2.59 -0.96
N ALA A 141 4.05 -2.33 -1.89
CA ALA A 141 3.45 -1.02 -2.10
C ALA A 141 1.93 -1.03 -1.88
N GLU A 142 1.29 -2.20 -1.80
CA GLU A 142 -0.18 -2.32 -1.65
C GLU A 142 -0.90 -1.43 -2.70
N ILE A 143 -0.38 -1.43 -3.93
CA ILE A 143 -1.01 -0.71 -5.06
C ILE A 143 -1.95 -1.65 -5.78
N PHE A 144 -3.02 -1.07 -6.33
CA PHE A 144 -4.02 -1.79 -7.09
C PHE A 144 -3.67 -1.87 -8.57
N ALA A 145 -3.10 -0.79 -9.12
CA ALA A 145 -2.75 -0.75 -10.53
C ALA A 145 -1.60 0.22 -10.81
N LEU A 146 -0.90 -0.04 -11.92
CA LEU A 146 0.21 0.74 -12.45
C LEU A 146 -0.01 0.95 -13.94
N ARG A 147 0.12 2.18 -14.44
CA ARG A 147 0.11 2.46 -15.88
C ARG A 147 1.33 3.26 -16.31
N PHE A 148 1.98 2.81 -17.38
CA PHE A 148 2.92 3.58 -18.15
C PHE A 148 2.28 4.15 -19.41
N ARG A 149 2.69 5.35 -19.78
CA ARG A 149 2.45 5.95 -21.09
C ARG A 149 3.71 6.64 -21.57
N TYR A 150 3.88 6.72 -22.88
CA TYR A 150 5.07 7.25 -23.51
C TYR A 150 4.68 8.42 -24.40
N HIS A 151 5.31 9.57 -24.20
CA HIS A 151 5.14 10.71 -25.09
C HIS A 151 6.12 10.57 -26.23
N ASP A 152 5.66 10.41 -27.46
CA ASP A 152 6.54 10.18 -28.60
C ASP A 152 7.13 11.48 -29.18
N GLY A 153 6.71 12.62 -28.65
CA GLY A 153 7.03 13.97 -29.13
C GLY A 153 5.80 14.71 -29.67
N PHE A 154 4.75 13.98 -30.01
CA PHE A 154 3.49 14.52 -30.53
C PHE A 154 2.29 14.10 -29.67
N GLU A 155 2.24 12.82 -29.29
CA GLU A 155 1.12 12.27 -28.54
C GLU A 155 1.57 11.26 -27.47
N TRP A 156 0.65 10.97 -26.56
CA TRP A 156 0.82 9.96 -25.52
C TRP A 156 0.30 8.61 -25.99
N ILE A 157 1.20 7.65 -26.14
CA ILE A 157 0.91 6.26 -26.56
C ILE A 157 1.14 5.27 -25.40
N ASP A 158 0.54 4.09 -25.49
CA ASP A 158 0.58 3.07 -24.42
C ASP A 158 1.67 2.01 -24.63
N GLU A 159 2.33 2.02 -25.78
CA GLU A 159 3.42 1.10 -26.11
C GLU A 159 4.54 1.85 -26.82
N PHE A 160 5.78 1.58 -26.42
CA PHE A 160 6.96 2.19 -27.01
C PHE A 160 8.07 1.16 -27.19
N ASP A 161 8.76 1.27 -28.33
CA ASP A 161 9.93 0.49 -28.69
C ASP A 161 10.90 1.47 -29.33
N GLY A 162 11.91 1.87 -28.56
CA GLY A 162 12.91 2.84 -28.95
C GLY A 162 13.88 2.30 -29.99
N ALA A 163 14.16 0.99 -29.98
CA ALA A 163 15.02 0.35 -30.95
C ALA A 163 14.37 0.34 -32.35
N ALA A 164 13.10 -0.07 -32.44
CA ALA A 164 12.36 -0.07 -33.69
C ALA A 164 12.12 1.34 -34.22
N ARG A 165 11.78 2.29 -33.34
CA ARG A 165 11.51 3.68 -33.72
C ARG A 165 12.78 4.51 -33.92
N ARG A 166 13.94 3.99 -33.51
CA ARG A 166 15.24 4.70 -33.51
C ARG A 166 15.16 6.08 -32.85
N ARG A 167 14.41 6.18 -31.75
CA ARG A 167 14.27 7.40 -30.93
C ARG A 167 13.90 7.04 -29.49
N LEU A 168 14.24 7.93 -28.56
CA LEU A 168 13.73 7.88 -27.19
C LEU A 168 12.34 8.53 -27.12
N PRO A 169 11.47 8.12 -26.19
CA PRO A 169 10.26 8.88 -25.90
C PRO A 169 10.68 10.24 -25.33
N ALA A 170 9.91 11.30 -25.59
CA ALA A 170 10.17 12.62 -25.03
C ALA A 170 9.90 12.68 -23.52
N ALA A 171 8.91 11.90 -23.07
CA ALA A 171 8.60 11.73 -21.65
C ALA A 171 7.95 10.37 -21.40
N ILE A 172 8.06 9.91 -20.15
CA ILE A 172 7.36 8.73 -19.63
C ILE A 172 6.41 9.22 -18.54
N GLU A 173 5.15 8.86 -18.64
CA GLU A 173 4.17 9.05 -17.59
C GLU A 173 3.97 7.74 -16.85
N VAL A 174 4.03 7.80 -15.53
CA VAL A 174 3.71 6.70 -14.64
C VAL A 174 2.57 7.12 -13.73
N SER A 175 1.54 6.29 -13.69
CA SER A 175 0.34 6.48 -12.86
C SER A 175 0.17 5.28 -11.94
N LEU A 176 -0.05 5.54 -10.65
CA LEU A 176 -0.18 4.55 -9.59
C LEU A 176 -1.54 4.72 -8.92
N TRP A 177 -2.25 3.62 -8.75
CA TRP A 177 -3.52 3.57 -8.02
C TRP A 177 -3.38 2.76 -6.73
N THR A 178 -3.86 3.27 -5.61
CA THR A 178 -3.80 2.57 -4.31
C THR A 178 -5.17 2.14 -3.80
N VAL A 179 -6.24 2.68 -4.39
CA VAL A 179 -7.62 2.35 -4.11
C VAL A 179 -8.12 1.38 -5.19
N PRO A 180 -8.75 0.25 -4.81
CA PRO A 180 -9.32 -0.67 -5.77
C PRO A 180 -10.41 0.00 -6.60
N TRP A 181 -10.49 -0.38 -7.86
CA TRP A 181 -11.59 0.01 -8.72
C TRP A 181 -12.84 -0.80 -8.40
N PRO A 182 -14.03 -0.27 -8.67
CA PRO A 182 -15.22 -1.10 -8.79
C PRO A 182 -14.95 -2.26 -9.76
N ASP A 183 -15.44 -3.47 -9.45
CA ASP A 183 -15.15 -4.69 -10.22
C ASP A 183 -15.52 -4.57 -11.71
N ASP A 184 -16.53 -3.75 -12.01
CA ASP A 184 -17.02 -3.45 -13.37
C ASP A 184 -16.21 -2.36 -14.09
N ALA A 185 -15.24 -1.73 -13.42
CA ALA A 185 -14.44 -0.63 -13.93
C ALA A 185 -12.99 -1.03 -14.28
N ARG A 186 -12.70 -2.32 -14.46
CA ARG A 186 -11.38 -2.79 -14.92
C ARG A 186 -11.07 -2.17 -16.30
N PRO A 187 -9.96 -1.44 -16.45
CA PRO A 187 -9.58 -0.83 -17.70
C PRO A 187 -8.92 -1.86 -18.61
N SER A 188 -9.10 -1.67 -19.91
CA SER A 188 -8.63 -2.58 -20.95
C SER A 188 -7.11 -2.71 -21.07
N TRP A 189 -6.34 -1.83 -20.43
CA TRP A 189 -4.87 -1.87 -20.47
C TRP A 189 -4.27 -2.75 -19.38
N LEU A 190 -5.03 -3.06 -18.32
CA LEU A 190 -4.57 -3.95 -17.27
C LEU A 190 -4.76 -5.39 -17.78
N PRO A 191 -3.69 -6.23 -17.81
CA PRO A 191 -3.79 -7.62 -18.24
C PRO A 191 -4.88 -8.34 -17.45
N GLU A 192 -5.59 -9.29 -18.05
CA GLU A 192 -6.49 -10.17 -17.29
C GLU A 192 -5.67 -10.94 -16.25
N PRO A 193 -6.23 -11.22 -15.06
CA PRO A 193 -5.55 -12.04 -14.07
C PRO A 193 -5.29 -13.38 -14.75
N THR A 194 -4.03 -13.81 -14.76
CA THR A 194 -3.73 -15.16 -15.23
C THR A 194 -4.48 -16.11 -14.29
N PRO A 195 -5.45 -16.92 -14.78
CA PRO A 195 -6.14 -17.84 -13.91
C PRO A 195 -5.07 -18.75 -13.31
N VAL A 196 -4.98 -18.77 -11.99
CA VAL A 196 -4.11 -19.70 -11.28
C VAL A 196 -4.58 -21.08 -11.67
N ASP A 197 -3.74 -21.83 -12.40
CA ASP A 197 -4.03 -23.19 -12.75
C ASP A 197 -3.92 -24.03 -11.46
N GLU A 198 -5.01 -24.09 -10.70
CA GLU A 198 -5.14 -24.83 -9.43
C GLU A 198 -4.84 -26.33 -9.60
N SER A 199 -4.62 -26.82 -10.83
CA SER A 199 -4.42 -28.23 -11.14
C SER A 199 -3.03 -28.81 -10.79
N THR A 200 -2.07 -28.02 -10.30
CA THR A 200 -0.68 -28.52 -10.08
C THR A 200 -0.29 -28.74 -8.61
N ASP A 201 -1.11 -28.34 -7.63
CA ASP A 201 -0.68 -28.33 -6.22
C ASP A 201 -1.31 -29.43 -5.33
N GLU A 202 -2.10 -30.35 -5.92
CA GLU A 202 -2.81 -31.41 -5.18
C GLU A 202 -2.05 -32.75 -5.09
N LEU A 203 -0.91 -32.91 -5.78
CA LEU A 203 -0.22 -34.22 -5.87
C LEU A 203 1.00 -34.43 -4.94
N ASP A 204 1.41 -33.44 -4.12
CA ASP A 204 2.60 -33.61 -3.26
C ASP A 204 2.36 -33.39 -1.75
N ARG A 205 1.12 -33.16 -1.30
CA ARG A 205 0.77 -33.09 0.14
C ARG A 205 0.33 -34.41 0.78
N GLY A 206 0.31 -35.52 0.02
CA GLY A 206 -0.18 -36.83 0.48
C GLY A 206 0.77 -37.65 1.38
N GLY A 207 1.97 -37.16 1.71
CA GLY A 207 3.04 -38.00 2.29
C GLY A 207 3.37 -37.86 3.77
N ALA A 208 2.98 -36.80 4.48
CA ALA A 208 3.67 -36.44 5.73
C ALA A 208 2.82 -35.90 6.91
N LEU A 209 1.55 -36.29 7.04
CA LEU A 209 0.71 -35.88 8.19
C LEU A 209 -0.03 -37.05 8.88
N ALA A 210 0.55 -38.26 8.89
CA ALA A 210 0.01 -39.40 9.63
C ALA A 210 0.44 -39.48 11.11
N ALA A 211 1.06 -38.45 11.68
CA ALA A 211 1.55 -38.52 13.06
C ALA A 211 1.54 -37.17 13.79
N PHE A 212 0.39 -36.55 13.96
CA PHE A 212 0.19 -35.64 15.10
C PHE A 212 -1.22 -35.80 15.68
N ARG A 213 -1.28 -36.68 16.68
CA ARG A 213 -2.40 -36.80 17.61
C ARG A 213 -2.26 -35.67 18.62
N THR A 214 -3.16 -34.70 18.60
CA THR A 214 -3.38 -33.82 19.76
C THR A 214 -4.84 -33.41 19.80
N GLU A 215 -5.51 -33.96 20.80
CA GLU A 215 -6.72 -33.54 21.52
C GLU A 215 -7.95 -32.96 20.78
N PRO A 216 -9.18 -33.40 21.15
CA PRO A 216 -10.40 -32.80 20.64
C PRO A 216 -10.54 -31.35 21.12
N PRO A 217 -11.00 -30.41 20.27
CA PRO A 217 -11.35 -29.08 20.74
C PRO A 217 -12.53 -29.17 21.71
N LEU A 218 -12.40 -28.49 22.84
CA LEU A 218 -13.49 -28.18 23.75
C LEU A 218 -14.57 -27.42 22.97
N SER A 219 -15.76 -28.03 22.86
CA SER A 219 -16.96 -27.37 22.38
C SER A 219 -17.38 -26.30 23.39
N PHE A 220 -17.26 -25.04 23.01
CA PHE A 220 -18.01 -23.97 23.66
C PHE A 220 -19.36 -23.90 22.96
N ASP A 221 -20.41 -24.24 23.70
CA ASP A 221 -21.79 -24.07 23.27
C ASP A 221 -22.02 -22.59 22.96
N ASP A 222 -22.39 -22.34 21.70
CA ASP A 222 -22.87 -21.08 21.16
C ASP A 222 -24.28 -20.84 21.74
N GLU A 223 -24.32 -20.37 22.99
CA GLU A 223 -25.55 -19.93 23.63
C GLU A 223 -25.91 -18.55 23.06
N ALA A 224 -26.95 -18.58 22.21
CA ALA A 224 -27.57 -17.44 21.59
C ALA A 224 -27.68 -16.24 22.54
N ASN A 225 -27.33 -15.05 22.04
CA ASN A 225 -27.56 -13.76 22.66
C ASN A 225 -28.85 -13.13 22.07
N PRO A 226 -30.04 -13.26 22.70
CA PRO A 226 -31.29 -12.74 22.17
C PRO A 226 -31.68 -11.38 22.74
N ASP A 227 -30.77 -10.43 22.96
CA ASP A 227 -31.13 -9.09 23.47
C ASP A 227 -30.23 -7.96 22.94
N GLY A 228 -30.29 -7.73 21.62
CA GLY A 228 -29.90 -6.44 21.03
C GLY A 228 -31.07 -5.45 21.08
N PRO A 229 -30.88 -4.19 21.51
CA PRO A 229 -31.99 -3.22 21.57
C PRO A 229 -32.48 -2.82 20.17
N PRO A 230 -33.78 -2.52 20.01
CA PRO A 230 -34.36 -2.13 18.73
C PRO A 230 -33.85 -0.74 18.30
N VAL A 231 -33.35 -0.66 17.07
CA VAL A 231 -33.01 0.61 16.44
C VAL A 231 -34.24 1.10 15.66
N ASP A 232 -35.11 1.85 16.35
CA ASP A 232 -36.18 2.64 15.72
C ASP A 232 -35.60 3.93 15.13
N GLY A 233 -36.05 4.33 13.95
CA GLY A 233 -35.94 5.71 13.52
C GLY A 233 -35.81 5.96 12.02
N ALA A 234 -36.88 5.68 11.28
CA ALA A 234 -37.12 6.25 9.96
C ALA A 234 -37.05 7.79 10.01
N GLY A 235 -36.19 8.36 9.18
CA GLY A 235 -36.04 9.80 8.96
C GLY A 235 -35.96 10.08 7.47
N ASP A 236 -37.13 10.08 6.85
CA ASP A 236 -37.43 10.55 5.50
C ASP A 236 -36.76 11.91 5.20
N ARG A 237 -35.89 11.94 4.19
CA ARG A 237 -35.56 13.13 3.42
C ARG A 237 -35.51 12.77 1.94
N SER A 238 -36.70 12.61 1.38
CA SER A 238 -36.95 12.84 -0.03
C SER A 238 -36.56 14.29 -0.40
N GLY A 239 -35.38 14.43 -1.00
CA GLY A 239 -34.91 15.61 -1.71
C GLY A 239 -34.68 15.23 -3.15
N ALA A 240 -35.72 15.39 -3.96
CA ALA A 240 -35.71 15.11 -5.38
C ALA A 240 -34.71 16.01 -6.14
N GLY A 241 -33.96 15.37 -7.04
CA GLY A 241 -33.58 15.91 -8.34
C GLY A 241 -32.51 17.00 -8.34
N ILE A 242 -31.31 16.65 -8.80
CA ILE A 242 -30.61 17.23 -9.96
C ILE A 242 -29.33 16.40 -10.20
N ALA A 243 -29.18 15.91 -11.44
CA ALA A 243 -27.97 15.35 -12.06
C ALA A 243 -27.52 13.92 -11.64
N ALA A 244 -28.39 12.92 -11.85
CA ALA A 244 -27.95 11.54 -12.04
C ALA A 244 -27.99 11.21 -13.55
N ASP A 245 -26.92 11.56 -14.27
CA ASP A 245 -26.67 11.03 -15.63
C ASP A 245 -25.24 11.31 -16.16
N ARG A 246 -24.22 11.34 -15.29
CA ARG A 246 -22.83 11.58 -15.72
C ARG A 246 -21.84 10.65 -15.02
N GLU A 247 -21.11 9.90 -15.84
CA GLU A 247 -19.79 9.32 -15.55
C GLU A 247 -19.72 8.10 -14.62
N LEU A 248 -20.36 6.98 -15.02
CA LEU A 248 -20.06 5.64 -14.51
C LEU A 248 -19.32 4.82 -15.58
N THR A 249 -18.11 5.25 -15.98
CA THR A 249 -17.18 4.43 -16.80
C THR A 249 -15.75 5.00 -16.84
N GLN A 250 -15.31 5.71 -15.81
CA GLN A 250 -13.96 6.25 -15.78
C GLN A 250 -13.24 5.75 -14.54
N ALA A 251 -12.09 5.09 -14.75
CA ALA A 251 -11.21 4.71 -13.66
C ALA A 251 -10.97 5.95 -12.77
N PRO A 252 -10.96 5.80 -11.43
CA PRO A 252 -10.68 6.90 -10.53
C PRO A 252 -9.35 7.56 -10.89
N ALA A 253 -9.19 8.84 -10.56
CA ALA A 253 -7.93 9.53 -10.80
C ALA A 253 -6.79 8.82 -10.04
N PRO A 254 -5.60 8.67 -10.65
CA PRO A 254 -4.45 8.08 -9.97
C PRO A 254 -4.04 8.94 -8.78
N GLU A 255 -3.76 8.30 -7.65
CA GLU A 255 -3.27 8.98 -6.44
C GLU A 255 -1.87 9.55 -6.64
N ARG A 256 -1.04 8.87 -7.44
CA ARG A 256 0.25 9.41 -7.87
C ARG A 256 0.41 9.31 -9.37
N ARG A 257 0.66 10.47 -9.98
CA ARG A 257 1.00 10.61 -11.40
C ARG A 257 2.28 11.41 -11.53
N ARG A 258 3.30 10.85 -12.18
CA ARG A 258 4.59 11.52 -12.41
C ARG A 258 4.91 11.47 -13.90
N VAL A 259 5.31 12.62 -14.44
CA VAL A 259 5.83 12.74 -15.81
C VAL A 259 7.33 12.95 -15.71
N ILE A 260 8.09 12.04 -16.33
CA ILE A 260 9.54 12.01 -16.32
C ILE A 260 10.00 12.38 -17.73
N VAL A 261 10.75 13.48 -17.85
CA VAL A 261 11.30 13.91 -19.15
C VAL A 261 12.55 13.09 -19.44
N VAL A 262 12.63 12.53 -20.65
CA VAL A 262 13.78 11.74 -21.05
C VAL A 262 14.78 12.66 -21.79
N PRO A 263 16.02 12.81 -21.28
CA PRO A 263 17.03 13.61 -21.93
C PRO A 263 17.40 13.02 -23.29
N ASP A 264 17.91 13.86 -24.20
CA ASP A 264 18.34 13.48 -25.56
C ASP A 264 17.25 12.90 -26.47
N SER A 265 15.98 13.01 -26.09
CA SER A 265 14.88 12.97 -27.04
C SER A 265 15.00 14.16 -28.01
N ALA A 266 14.93 13.90 -29.33
CA ALA A 266 15.01 14.94 -30.36
C ALA A 266 14.02 16.09 -30.09
N PRO A 267 14.29 17.34 -30.55
CA PRO A 267 13.98 18.55 -29.81
C PRO A 267 12.53 18.64 -29.36
N ALA A 268 12.38 18.69 -28.03
CA ALA A 268 11.13 18.82 -27.31
C ALA A 268 10.28 19.96 -27.87
N THR A 269 9.23 19.60 -28.62
CA THR A 269 8.06 20.46 -28.72
C THR A 269 7.48 20.50 -27.31
N LEU A 270 7.32 21.71 -26.74
CA LEU A 270 6.85 21.96 -25.38
C LEU A 270 5.75 20.98 -24.98
N ILE A 271 6.09 19.99 -24.14
CA ILE A 271 5.11 19.02 -23.63
C ILE A 271 4.21 19.80 -22.68
N PRO A 272 2.90 19.94 -22.95
CA PRO A 272 2.00 20.58 -22.02
C PRO A 272 1.93 19.68 -20.77
N ILE A 273 2.57 20.13 -19.69
CA ILE A 273 2.40 19.52 -18.37
C ILE A 273 0.95 19.79 -18.00
N SER A 274 0.09 18.79 -18.19
CA SER A 274 -1.27 18.81 -17.66
C SER A 274 -1.18 18.69 -16.14
N THR A 275 -0.92 19.81 -15.46
CA THR A 275 -1.10 19.93 -14.01
C THR A 275 -2.58 19.75 -13.70
N GLY A 276 -2.97 18.49 -13.48
CA GLY A 276 -4.24 18.15 -12.85
C GLY A 276 -4.22 18.68 -11.42
N ALA A 277 -4.62 19.94 -11.24
CA ALA A 277 -4.89 20.51 -9.94
C ALA A 277 -6.16 19.86 -9.40
N SER A 278 -6.00 18.79 -8.62
CA SER A 278 -7.05 18.31 -7.73
C SER A 278 -7.20 19.32 -6.60
N ARG A 279 -8.37 19.97 -6.52
CA ARG A 279 -8.80 20.80 -5.39
C ARG A 279 -9.87 20.05 -4.61
#